data_AF-A0A7V0SF49-F1
#
_entry.id   AF-A0A7V0SF49-F1
#
_cell.length_a   1.000
_cell.length_b   1.000
_cell.length_c   1.000
_cell.angle_alpha   90.00
_cell.angle_beta   90.00
_cell.angle_gamma   90.00
#
_symmetry.space_group_name_H-M   'P 1'
#
loop_
_entity.id
_entity.type
_entity.pdbx_description
1 polymer ?
#
loop_
_entity_poly.entity_id
_entity_poly.type
_entity_poly.pdbx_seq_one_letter_code
_entity_poly.pdbx_strand_id
1 'polypeptide(L)'
;MIMNNNESNKSGKKGGGFDLRYNTLSVLSMAAVVACAVIFASAFYRNAPAEPVKGALGWETMRLDGDRDGFYVEFSHQAHSAMPKEGCVYCHHLSMPDDSVTPCSRCHRDMKGPVSIFNHESHAAYYKNRGKYCEECHGAVRAREHVKKCETCHQDYNRDLDYYLSARSYESAMHDRCIPCHRQQDEKLGEKMYNDCGFCHVKFPAP
;
A
#
# COMPACT_ATOMS: atom_id res chain seq x y z
N MET A 1 36.17 -46.56 -75.66
CA MET A 1 37.45 -45.85 -75.61
C MET A 1 37.22 -44.40 -76.04
N ILE A 2 36.92 -43.51 -75.10
CA ILE A 2 37.18 -42.06 -75.14
C ILE A 2 37.31 -41.62 -73.66
N MET A 3 38.38 -40.89 -73.37
CA MET A 3 38.75 -40.34 -72.05
C MET A 3 38.03 -39.01 -71.76
N ASN A 4 37.79 -38.67 -70.49
CA ASN A 4 38.48 -37.58 -69.77
C ASN A 4 37.70 -37.04 -68.55
N ASN A 5 38.41 -37.00 -67.41
CA ASN A 5 38.54 -35.97 -66.35
C ASN A 5 37.38 -34.96 -66.12
N ASN A 6 37.02 -34.67 -64.86
CA ASN A 6 37.71 -33.63 -64.07
C ASN A 6 37.13 -33.40 -62.64
N GLU A 7 38.05 -33.03 -61.74
CA GLU A 7 37.95 -32.08 -60.62
C GLU A 7 37.20 -32.35 -59.30
N SER A 8 38.03 -32.43 -58.26
CA SER A 8 37.79 -32.30 -56.83
C SER A 8 37.36 -30.90 -56.39
N ASN A 9 36.37 -30.79 -55.50
CA ASN A 9 36.09 -29.57 -54.74
C ASN A 9 36.05 -29.87 -53.23
N LYS A 10 37.10 -29.44 -52.51
CA LYS A 10 37.18 -29.43 -51.05
C LYS A 10 36.72 -28.04 -50.56
N SER A 11 35.53 -27.97 -49.98
CA SER A 11 35.05 -26.81 -49.25
C SER A 11 35.54 -26.85 -47.79
N GLY A 12 36.33 -25.86 -47.41
CA GLY A 12 36.92 -25.71 -46.08
C GLY A 12 35.93 -25.20 -45.03
N LYS A 13 35.92 -25.85 -43.86
CA LYS A 13 35.36 -25.31 -42.63
C LYS A 13 36.30 -24.23 -42.07
N LYS A 14 35.87 -22.96 -42.08
CA LYS A 14 36.45 -21.92 -41.23
C LYS A 14 35.62 -21.82 -39.95
N GLY A 15 36.23 -22.15 -38.82
CA GLY A 15 35.66 -21.91 -37.49
C GLY A 15 35.70 -20.42 -37.17
N GLY A 16 34.54 -19.83 -36.87
CA GLY A 16 34.41 -18.46 -36.40
C GLY A 16 34.81 -18.36 -34.93
N GLY A 17 35.80 -17.51 -34.64
CA GLY A 17 36.14 -17.11 -33.27
C GLY A 17 34.97 -16.35 -32.65
N PHE A 18 34.61 -16.73 -31.43
CA PHE A 18 33.59 -16.06 -30.64
C PHE A 18 34.19 -14.74 -30.10
N ASP A 19 33.83 -13.62 -30.72
CA ASP A 19 34.33 -12.28 -30.38
C ASP A 19 33.89 -11.85 -28.97
N LEU A 20 34.82 -11.89 -28.01
CA LEU A 20 34.62 -11.45 -26.61
C LEU A 20 34.11 -9.99 -26.49
N ARG A 21 34.33 -9.16 -27.53
CA ARG A 21 33.94 -7.75 -27.56
C ARG A 21 32.43 -7.53 -27.76
N TYR A 22 31.73 -8.52 -28.34
CA TYR A 22 30.28 -8.42 -28.55
C TYR A 22 29.50 -8.66 -27.25
N ASN A 23 30.05 -9.48 -26.35
CA ASN A 23 29.42 -9.80 -25.06
C ASN A 23 29.43 -8.62 -24.08
N THR A 24 30.49 -7.79 -24.05
CA THR A 24 30.56 -6.68 -23.09
C THR A 24 29.64 -5.52 -23.44
N LEU A 25 29.53 -5.18 -24.74
CA LEU A 25 28.59 -4.16 -25.23
C LEU A 25 27.13 -4.57 -25.06
N SER A 26 26.81 -5.85 -25.29
CA SER A 26 25.46 -6.39 -25.10
C SER A 26 25.02 -6.38 -23.62
N VAL A 27 25.90 -6.80 -22.71
CA VAL A 27 25.62 -6.80 -21.26
C VAL A 27 25.43 -5.37 -20.72
N LEU A 28 26.25 -4.41 -21.16
CA LEU A 28 26.10 -3.01 -20.76
C LEU A 28 24.80 -2.39 -21.28
N SER A 29 24.37 -2.74 -22.49
CA SER A 29 23.10 -2.29 -23.06
C SER A 29 21.91 -2.83 -22.26
N MET A 30 21.90 -4.12 -21.92
CA MET A 30 20.84 -4.70 -21.08
C MET A 30 20.80 -4.07 -19.69
N ALA A 31 21.96 -3.85 -19.07
CA ALA A 31 22.02 -3.19 -17.76
C ALA A 31 21.46 -1.76 -17.80
N ALA A 32 21.75 -1.00 -18.86
CA ALA A 32 21.19 0.34 -19.05
C ALA A 32 19.66 0.32 -19.25
N VAL A 33 19.13 -0.63 -20.04
CA VAL A 33 17.67 -0.78 -20.23
C VAL A 33 16.97 -1.11 -18.90
N VAL A 34 17.52 -2.04 -18.11
CA VAL A 34 16.96 -2.39 -16.80
C VAL A 34 17.02 -1.20 -15.84
N ALA A 35 18.16 -0.49 -15.78
CA ALA A 35 18.29 0.70 -14.95
C ALA A 35 17.28 1.80 -15.33
N CYS A 36 17.12 2.08 -16.63
CA CYS A 36 16.12 3.02 -17.12
C CYS A 36 14.69 2.57 -16.80
N ALA A 37 14.37 1.27 -16.91
CA ALA A 37 13.06 0.73 -16.55
C ALA A 37 12.76 0.89 -15.05
N VAL A 38 13.75 0.64 -14.18
CA VAL A 38 13.60 0.84 -12.72
C VAL A 38 13.42 2.32 -12.38
N ILE A 39 14.19 3.22 -13.00
CA ILE A 39 14.05 4.67 -12.81
C ILE A 39 12.67 5.13 -13.27
N PHE A 40 12.23 4.72 -14.45
CA PHE A 40 10.92 5.11 -14.98
C PHE A 40 9.77 4.57 -14.11
N ALA A 41 9.83 3.29 -13.72
CA ALA A 41 8.85 2.70 -12.81
C ALA A 41 8.82 3.45 -11.47
N SER A 42 9.97 3.71 -10.85
CA SER A 42 10.02 4.44 -9.57
C SER A 42 9.51 5.88 -9.67
N ALA A 43 9.78 6.58 -10.78
CA ALA A 43 9.23 7.91 -11.03
C ALA A 43 7.71 7.88 -11.25
N PHE A 44 7.20 6.87 -11.95
CA PHE A 44 5.77 6.70 -12.18
C PHE A 44 5.02 6.36 -10.88
N TYR A 45 5.54 5.40 -10.09
CA TYR A 45 4.96 5.04 -8.79
C TYR A 45 4.97 6.20 -7.78
N ARG A 46 5.99 7.07 -7.82
CA ARG A 46 6.03 8.27 -6.96
C ARG A 46 4.99 9.33 -7.32
N ASN A 47 4.52 9.34 -8.56
CA ASN A 47 3.60 10.33 -9.09
C ASN A 47 2.23 9.74 -9.47
N ALA A 48 1.94 8.51 -9.07
CA ALA A 48 0.63 7.93 -9.27
C ALA A 48 -0.42 8.84 -8.60
N PRO A 49 -1.54 9.14 -9.29
CA PRO A 49 -2.58 9.96 -8.70
C PRO A 49 -3.13 9.26 -7.45
N ALA A 50 -3.49 10.06 -6.44
CA ALA A 50 -4.12 9.52 -5.24
C ALA A 50 -5.40 8.75 -5.60
N GLU A 51 -5.59 7.59 -4.98
CA GLU A 51 -6.76 6.73 -5.16
C GLU A 51 -7.65 6.86 -3.92
N PRO A 52 -8.62 7.80 -3.92
CA PRO A 52 -9.35 8.16 -2.71
C PRO A 52 -10.27 7.04 -2.25
N VAL A 53 -10.14 6.67 -0.98
CA VAL A 53 -10.93 5.62 -0.33
C VAL A 53 -12.30 6.14 0.11
N LYS A 54 -13.33 5.34 -0.07
CA LYS A 54 -14.69 5.54 0.47
C LYS A 54 -14.92 4.68 1.71
N GLY A 55 -15.75 5.17 2.61
CA GLY A 55 -16.15 4.42 3.81
C GLY A 55 -17.00 3.20 3.47
N ALA A 56 -17.08 2.28 4.42
CA ALA A 56 -17.93 1.10 4.32
C ALA A 56 -19.42 1.48 4.12
N LEU A 57 -20.19 0.59 3.50
CA LEU A 57 -21.65 0.71 3.37
C LEU A 57 -22.33 -0.32 4.28
N GLY A 58 -23.43 0.06 4.95
CA GLY A 58 -24.12 -0.81 5.91
C GLY A 58 -23.60 -0.64 7.34
N TRP A 59 -24.12 -1.46 8.26
CA TRP A 59 -23.79 -1.40 9.70
C TRP A 59 -23.56 -2.79 10.30
N GLU A 60 -24.58 -3.65 10.29
CA GLU A 60 -24.44 -5.02 10.84
C GLU A 60 -23.52 -5.88 9.97
N THR A 61 -23.83 -5.94 8.67
CA THR A 61 -22.92 -6.42 7.64
C THR A 61 -22.48 -5.22 6.83
N MET A 62 -21.19 -4.89 6.94
CA MET A 62 -20.55 -3.80 6.25
C MET A 62 -19.93 -4.30 4.95
N ARG A 63 -20.13 -3.55 3.87
CA ARG A 63 -19.42 -3.73 2.62
C ARG A 63 -18.18 -2.83 2.62
N LEU A 64 -17.01 -3.44 2.68
CA LEU A 64 -15.72 -2.77 2.56
C LEU A 64 -15.32 -2.76 1.08
N ASP A 65 -15.53 -1.62 0.44
CA ASP A 65 -15.32 -1.40 -1.00
C ASP A 65 -14.70 -0.01 -1.19
N GLY A 66 -13.39 0.08 -0.98
CA GLY A 66 -12.71 1.37 -0.79
C GLY A 66 -12.67 2.21 -2.06
N ASP A 67 -12.41 1.59 -3.20
CA ASP A 67 -12.34 2.21 -4.54
C ASP A 67 -13.66 2.16 -5.31
N ARG A 68 -14.67 1.42 -4.83
CA ARG A 68 -15.97 1.25 -5.51
C ARG A 68 -15.84 0.55 -6.86
N ASP A 69 -14.88 -0.36 -6.99
CA ASP A 69 -14.68 -1.15 -8.22
C ASP A 69 -15.63 -2.37 -8.32
N GLY A 70 -16.39 -2.64 -7.24
CA GLY A 70 -17.34 -3.74 -7.16
C GLY A 70 -16.71 -5.05 -6.66
N PHE A 71 -15.44 -5.03 -6.23
CA PHE A 71 -14.74 -6.14 -5.58
C PHE A 71 -14.57 -5.83 -4.08
N TYR A 72 -15.44 -6.42 -3.27
CA TYR A 72 -15.66 -5.95 -1.90
C TYR A 72 -15.53 -7.07 -0.87
N VAL A 73 -15.31 -6.68 0.39
CA VAL A 73 -15.38 -7.60 1.54
C VAL A 73 -16.68 -7.42 2.29
N GLU A 74 -17.39 -8.51 2.55
CA GLU A 74 -18.50 -8.53 3.51
C GLU A 74 -17.96 -8.75 4.92
N PHE A 75 -18.23 -7.79 5.79
CA PHE A 75 -17.70 -7.79 7.15
C PHE A 75 -18.85 -7.69 8.15
N SER A 76 -19.11 -8.77 8.88
CA SER A 76 -20.09 -8.75 9.97
C SER A 76 -19.48 -8.11 11.22
N HIS A 77 -19.85 -6.86 11.53
CA HIS A 77 -19.33 -6.17 12.71
C HIS A 77 -19.73 -6.88 13.99
N GLN A 78 -20.97 -7.34 14.07
CA GLN A 78 -21.50 -8.03 15.24
C GLN A 78 -20.70 -9.30 15.54
N ALA A 79 -20.47 -10.15 14.54
CA ALA A 79 -19.70 -11.38 14.71
C ALA A 79 -18.27 -11.10 15.17
N HIS A 80 -17.61 -10.08 14.62
CA HIS A 80 -16.25 -9.70 15.04
C HIS A 80 -16.22 -9.10 16.45
N SER A 81 -17.19 -8.25 16.80
CA SER A 81 -17.28 -7.62 18.13
C SER A 81 -17.58 -8.62 19.25
N ALA A 82 -18.22 -9.74 18.92
CA ALA A 82 -18.48 -10.83 19.86
C ALA A 82 -17.23 -11.68 20.16
N MET A 83 -16.14 -11.53 19.39
CA MET A 83 -14.90 -12.27 19.63
C MET A 83 -14.13 -11.67 20.81
N PRO A 84 -13.58 -12.49 21.73
CA PRO A 84 -13.03 -12.04 23.02
C PRO A 84 -11.67 -11.30 22.95
N LYS A 85 -11.23 -10.82 21.78
CA LYS A 85 -9.92 -10.15 21.63
C LYS A 85 -10.04 -8.66 21.92
N GLU A 86 -9.51 -8.23 23.08
CA GLU A 86 -9.11 -6.84 23.42
C GLU A 86 -10.15 -5.71 23.20
N GLY A 87 -11.41 -6.04 22.88
CA GLY A 87 -12.49 -5.09 22.67
C GLY A 87 -12.33 -4.23 21.40
N CYS A 88 -13.01 -3.08 21.37
CA CYS A 88 -13.06 -2.21 20.19
C CYS A 88 -11.68 -1.69 19.75
N VAL A 89 -10.75 -1.49 20.70
CA VAL A 89 -9.41 -0.95 20.43
C VAL A 89 -8.53 -1.89 19.61
N TYR A 90 -8.87 -3.18 19.54
CA TYR A 90 -8.17 -4.12 18.69
C TYR A 90 -8.31 -3.73 17.22
N CYS A 91 -9.50 -3.30 16.79
CA CYS A 91 -9.76 -2.85 15.42
C CYS A 91 -9.59 -1.33 15.29
N HIS A 92 -10.22 -0.58 16.20
CA HIS A 92 -10.15 0.89 16.28
C HIS A 92 -8.96 1.32 17.12
N HIS A 93 -7.75 1.02 16.63
CA HIS A 93 -6.50 1.27 17.35
C HIS A 93 -6.11 2.75 17.42
N LEU A 94 -6.83 3.61 16.71
CA LEU A 94 -6.73 5.06 16.78
C LEU A 94 -8.08 5.64 16.34
N SER A 95 -8.66 6.50 17.16
CA SER A 95 -9.86 7.25 16.84
C SER A 95 -9.55 8.72 16.71
N MET A 96 -10.28 9.41 15.84
CA MET A 96 -10.26 10.87 15.74
C MET A 96 -10.66 11.48 17.08
N PRO A 97 -10.23 12.73 17.37
CA PRO A 97 -10.70 13.42 18.57
C PRO A 97 -12.23 13.45 18.60
N ASP A 98 -12.80 13.21 19.78
CA ASP A 98 -14.25 13.13 20.04
C ASP A 98 -14.99 11.97 19.33
N ASP A 99 -14.26 10.99 18.81
CA ASP A 99 -14.80 9.75 18.24
C ASP A 99 -14.32 8.54 19.05
N SER A 100 -15.15 7.49 19.11
CA SER A 100 -14.81 6.23 19.78
C SER A 100 -14.55 5.09 18.79
N VAL A 101 -15.02 5.20 17.55
CA VAL A 101 -14.97 4.13 16.54
C VAL A 101 -14.73 4.69 15.14
N THR A 102 -13.61 5.37 14.94
CA THR A 102 -13.26 5.93 13.63
C THR A 102 -13.09 4.81 12.59
N PRO A 103 -13.76 4.89 11.43
CA PRO A 103 -13.58 3.91 10.37
C PRO A 103 -12.22 4.07 9.68
N CYS A 104 -11.64 2.95 9.25
CA CYS A 104 -10.29 2.89 8.67
C CYS A 104 -10.07 3.93 7.55
N SER A 105 -11.09 4.14 6.70
CA SER A 105 -11.06 5.05 5.55
C SER A 105 -10.86 6.53 5.92
N ARG A 106 -11.04 6.92 7.19
CA ARG A 106 -10.79 8.30 7.65
C ARG A 106 -9.31 8.62 7.74
N CYS A 107 -8.49 7.64 8.13
CA CYS A 107 -7.04 7.79 8.27
C CYS A 107 -6.30 7.20 7.07
N HIS A 108 -6.71 6.01 6.63
CA HIS A 108 -6.17 5.31 5.47
C HIS A 108 -6.96 5.72 4.23
N ARG A 109 -6.69 6.93 3.74
CA ARG A 109 -7.50 7.63 2.71
C ARG A 109 -7.11 7.33 1.28
N ASP A 110 -6.01 6.61 1.07
CA ASP A 110 -5.53 6.21 -0.24
C ASP A 110 -5.48 4.68 -0.33
N MET A 111 -5.96 4.12 -1.44
CA MET A 111 -6.08 2.67 -1.61
C MET A 111 -4.73 1.97 -1.65
N LYS A 112 -3.70 2.58 -2.26
CA LYS A 112 -2.43 1.92 -2.60
C LYS A 112 -1.21 2.62 -2.00
N GLY A 113 -1.29 3.93 -1.79
CA GLY A 113 -0.22 4.77 -1.26
C GLY A 113 -0.39 5.13 0.22
N PRO A 114 0.70 5.52 0.91
CA PRO A 114 0.62 6.08 2.24
C PRO A 114 0.06 7.51 2.23
N VAL A 115 -0.56 7.92 3.33
CA VAL A 115 -1.09 9.28 3.52
C VAL A 115 -0.77 9.79 4.91
N SER A 116 -0.62 11.11 5.05
CA SER A 116 -0.63 11.74 6.38
C SER A 116 -2.05 11.72 6.94
N ILE A 117 -2.23 11.30 8.21
CA ILE A 117 -3.53 11.45 8.89
C ILE A 117 -3.75 12.90 9.31
N PHE A 118 -2.66 13.61 9.60
CA PHE A 118 -2.70 15.03 9.93
C PHE A 118 -2.82 15.85 8.65
N ASN A 119 -3.83 16.71 8.59
CA ASN A 119 -3.97 17.72 7.54
C ASN A 119 -3.70 19.09 8.15
N HIS A 120 -2.48 19.59 7.92
CA HIS A 120 -2.00 20.87 8.45
C HIS A 120 -2.96 22.02 8.12
N GLU A 121 -3.42 22.11 6.87
CA GLU A 121 -4.31 23.20 6.40
C GLU A 121 -5.62 23.24 7.21
N SER A 122 -6.27 22.09 7.36
CA SER A 122 -7.52 21.97 8.11
C SER A 122 -7.32 22.24 9.61
N HIS A 123 -6.20 21.80 10.17
CA HIS A 123 -5.88 22.00 11.59
C HIS A 123 -5.55 23.47 11.87
N ALA A 124 -4.78 24.12 10.99
CA ALA A 124 -4.48 25.54 11.08
C ALA A 124 -5.75 26.39 10.91
N ALA A 125 -6.64 26.02 9.98
CA ALA A 125 -7.93 26.68 9.79
C ALA A 125 -8.84 26.58 11.03
N TYR A 126 -8.85 25.43 11.70
CA TYR A 126 -9.60 25.23 12.96
C TYR A 126 -9.16 26.21 14.05
N TYR A 127 -7.85 26.47 14.19
CA TYR A 127 -7.34 27.47 15.15
C TYR A 127 -7.55 28.90 14.66
N LYS A 128 -7.38 29.16 13.36
CA LYS A 128 -7.61 30.49 12.75
C LYS A 128 -8.98 31.05 13.13
N ASN A 129 -10.01 30.21 13.06
CA ASN A 129 -11.38 30.57 13.40
C ASN A 129 -11.61 30.85 14.90
N ARG A 130 -10.63 30.57 15.76
CA ARG A 130 -10.63 30.86 17.19
C ARG A 130 -9.70 32.01 17.59
N GLY A 131 -9.25 32.81 16.61
CA GLY A 131 -8.33 33.94 16.84
C GLY A 131 -6.90 33.50 17.20
N LYS A 132 -6.58 32.24 16.96
CA LYS A 132 -5.28 31.61 17.19
C LYS A 132 -4.71 31.15 15.85
N TYR A 133 -3.40 30.99 15.67
CA TYR A 133 -2.87 30.56 14.37
C TYR A 133 -1.63 29.66 14.50
N CYS A 134 -0.54 30.00 13.82
CA CYS A 134 0.68 29.20 13.79
C CYS A 134 1.31 29.03 15.18
N GLU A 135 1.19 30.04 16.05
CA GLU A 135 1.85 30.08 17.37
C GLU A 135 1.30 29.02 18.34
N GLU A 136 0.12 28.46 18.05
CA GLU A 136 -0.42 27.38 18.87
C GLU A 136 0.36 26.09 18.73
N CYS A 137 0.94 25.84 17.56
CA CYS A 137 1.66 24.61 17.27
C CYS A 137 3.17 24.85 17.10
N HIS A 138 3.55 26.00 16.52
CA HIS A 138 4.93 26.34 16.22
C HIS A 138 5.43 27.47 17.12
N GLY A 139 6.70 27.40 17.51
CA GLY A 139 7.40 28.54 18.14
C GLY A 139 7.94 29.53 17.10
N ALA A 140 9.02 30.22 17.46
CA ALA A 140 9.76 31.10 16.54
C ALA A 140 10.31 30.36 15.32
N VAL A 141 10.66 29.07 15.49
CA VAL A 141 11.11 28.19 14.42
C VAL A 141 9.92 27.37 13.92
N ARG A 142 9.51 27.59 12.67
CA ARG A 142 8.36 26.92 12.01
C ARG A 142 8.75 25.62 11.31
N ALA A 143 9.74 24.92 11.85
CA ALA A 143 10.19 23.63 11.33
C ALA A 143 9.41 22.48 11.99
N ARG A 144 9.27 21.35 11.30
CA ARG A 144 8.55 20.17 11.77
C ARG A 144 9.09 19.66 13.10
N GLU A 145 10.40 19.72 13.28
CA GLU A 145 11.11 19.19 14.45
C GLU A 145 10.85 20.01 15.72
N HIS A 146 10.33 21.23 15.56
CA HIS A 146 10.08 22.19 16.63
C HIS A 146 8.58 22.40 16.89
N VAL A 147 7.72 21.61 16.25
CA VAL A 147 6.28 21.65 16.51
C VAL A 147 5.98 21.00 17.87
N LYS A 148 4.97 21.50 18.58
CA LYS A 148 4.45 20.84 19.77
C LYS A 148 3.96 19.43 19.41
N LYS A 149 4.14 18.49 20.34
CA LYS A 149 3.66 17.12 20.18
C LYS A 149 2.13 17.07 20.18
N CYS A 150 1.56 16.11 19.46
CA CYS A 150 0.12 15.87 19.41
C CYS A 150 -0.48 15.66 20.81
N GLU A 151 0.21 14.91 21.68
CA GLU A 151 -0.22 14.64 23.07
C GLU A 151 -0.42 15.88 23.93
N THR A 152 0.13 17.03 23.55
CA THR A 152 -0.09 18.29 24.27
C THR A 152 -1.57 18.71 24.22
N CYS A 153 -2.29 18.33 23.16
CA CYS A 153 -3.72 18.63 23.00
C CYS A 153 -4.60 17.38 22.90
N HIS A 154 -4.05 16.27 22.42
CA HIS A 154 -4.76 15.02 22.16
C HIS A 154 -4.12 13.89 22.99
N GLN A 155 -4.61 13.64 24.21
CA GLN A 155 -3.95 12.75 25.18
C GLN A 155 -3.71 11.32 24.67
N ASP A 156 -4.58 10.81 23.80
CA ASP A 156 -4.44 9.48 23.18
C ASP A 156 -3.38 9.44 22.05
N TYR A 157 -2.84 10.60 21.66
CA TYR A 157 -1.89 10.74 20.57
C TYR A 157 -0.44 10.85 21.07
N ASN A 158 -0.02 9.80 21.77
CA ASN A 158 1.26 9.70 22.48
C ASN A 158 2.42 9.07 21.67
N ARG A 159 2.25 8.90 20.35
CA ARG A 159 3.29 8.39 19.45
C ARG A 159 4.11 9.53 18.85
N ASP A 160 5.25 9.18 18.27
CA ASP A 160 6.06 10.14 17.52
C ASP A 160 5.33 10.69 16.29
N LEU A 161 5.66 11.91 15.90
CA LEU A 161 4.99 12.62 14.80
C LEU A 161 4.99 11.80 13.50
N ASP A 162 6.07 11.07 13.21
CA ASP A 162 6.20 10.22 12.03
C ASP A 162 5.11 9.16 11.91
N TYR A 163 4.62 8.64 13.06
CA TYR A 163 3.53 7.67 13.09
C TYR A 163 2.23 8.26 12.52
N TYR A 164 1.92 9.51 12.86
CA TYR A 164 0.70 10.19 12.40
C TYR A 164 0.85 10.76 10.97
N LEU A 165 2.08 11.03 10.54
CA LEU A 165 2.34 11.59 9.21
C LEU A 165 2.51 10.53 8.12
N SER A 166 2.42 9.24 8.47
CA SER A 166 2.56 8.13 7.54
C SER A 166 1.61 6.97 7.88
N ALA A 167 0.32 7.18 7.68
CA ALA A 167 -0.61 6.07 7.61
C ALA A 167 -0.35 5.27 6.32
N ARG A 168 -0.28 3.96 6.45
CA ARG A 168 -0.19 3.04 5.31
C ARG A 168 -1.43 3.16 4.42
N SER A 169 -1.34 2.60 3.22
CA SER A 169 -2.48 2.47 2.33
C SER A 169 -3.62 1.69 2.98
N TYR A 170 -4.84 1.91 2.49
CA TYR A 170 -6.04 1.23 2.98
C TYR A 170 -5.95 -0.27 2.78
N GLU A 171 -5.48 -0.72 1.61
CA GLU A 171 -5.27 -2.15 1.33
C GLU A 171 -4.29 -2.77 2.33
N SER A 172 -3.12 -2.16 2.51
CA SER A 172 -2.11 -2.69 3.42
C SER A 172 -2.59 -2.69 4.87
N ALA A 173 -3.27 -1.62 5.31
CA ALA A 173 -3.79 -1.51 6.67
C ALA A 173 -4.84 -2.59 6.97
N MET A 174 -5.72 -2.89 6.01
CA MET A 174 -6.72 -3.96 6.15
C MET A 174 -6.06 -5.33 6.16
N HIS A 175 -5.19 -5.62 5.20
CA HIS A 175 -4.52 -6.91 5.11
C HIS A 175 -3.65 -7.20 6.35
N ASP A 176 -2.91 -6.20 6.85
CA ASP A 176 -2.08 -6.34 8.05
C ASP A 176 -2.91 -6.63 9.31
N ARG A 177 -4.18 -6.20 9.36
CA ARG A 177 -5.06 -6.42 10.53
C ARG A 177 -5.84 -7.73 10.43
N CYS A 178 -6.41 -8.03 9.26
CA CYS A 178 -7.35 -9.14 9.09
C CYS A 178 -6.63 -10.48 8.87
N ILE A 179 -5.68 -10.53 7.94
CA ILE A 179 -5.06 -11.78 7.47
C ILE A 179 -4.34 -12.54 8.59
N PRO A 180 -3.54 -11.91 9.47
CA PRO A 180 -2.86 -12.64 10.53
C PRO A 180 -3.82 -13.32 11.51
N CYS A 181 -4.93 -12.66 11.84
CA CYS A 181 -5.93 -13.25 12.74
C CYS A 181 -6.70 -14.38 12.06
N HIS A 182 -7.06 -14.22 10.78
CA HIS A 182 -7.73 -15.28 10.02
C HIS A 182 -6.83 -16.51 9.85
N ARG A 183 -5.53 -16.32 9.59
CA ARG A 183 -4.55 -17.42 9.56
C ARG A 183 -4.48 -18.18 10.88
N GLN A 184 -4.52 -17.48 12.02
CA GLN A 184 -4.58 -18.13 13.33
C GLN A 184 -5.87 -18.94 13.51
N GLN A 185 -6.98 -18.52 12.91
CA GLN A 185 -8.22 -19.31 12.95
C GLN A 185 -8.13 -20.52 12.04
N ASP A 186 -7.56 -20.37 10.85
CA ASP A 186 -7.32 -21.49 9.93
C ASP A 186 -6.49 -22.60 10.62
N GLU A 187 -5.41 -22.21 11.31
CA GLU A 187 -4.56 -23.13 12.06
C GLU A 187 -5.29 -23.82 13.21
N LYS A 188 -6.18 -23.11 13.90
CA LYS A 188 -6.96 -23.66 15.03
C LYS A 188 -8.06 -24.62 14.59
N LEU A 189 -8.70 -24.32 13.46
CA LEU A 189 -9.85 -25.07 12.96
C LEU A 189 -9.43 -26.20 12.00
N GLY A 190 -8.20 -26.16 11.48
CA GLY A 190 -7.71 -27.14 10.51
C GLY A 190 -8.27 -26.93 9.10
N GLU A 191 -8.95 -25.81 8.87
CA GLU A 191 -9.53 -25.40 7.58
C GLU A 191 -8.71 -24.23 7.05
N LYS A 192 -8.36 -24.21 5.76
CA LYS A 192 -7.57 -23.13 5.15
C LYS A 192 -8.46 -22.32 4.23
N MET A 193 -9.25 -21.41 4.78
CA MET A 193 -10.14 -20.62 3.94
C MET A 193 -10.22 -19.15 4.36
N TYR A 194 -10.06 -18.85 5.64
CA TYR A 194 -10.33 -17.51 6.15
C TYR A 194 -9.34 -16.45 5.64
N ASN A 195 -8.14 -16.85 5.21
CA ASN A 195 -7.11 -15.94 4.71
C ASN A 195 -6.98 -15.88 3.18
N ASP A 196 -7.81 -16.62 2.44
CA ASP A 196 -7.77 -16.64 0.98
C ASP A 196 -8.45 -15.42 0.37
N CYS A 197 -7.92 -14.93 -0.77
CA CYS A 197 -8.44 -13.74 -1.44
C CYS A 197 -9.93 -13.86 -1.77
N GLY A 198 -10.37 -15.01 -2.28
CA GLY A 198 -11.77 -15.25 -2.69
C GLY A 198 -12.72 -15.53 -1.53
N PHE A 199 -12.21 -15.79 -0.33
CA PHE A 199 -13.03 -15.86 0.87
C PHE A 199 -13.43 -14.46 1.34
N CYS A 200 -12.46 -13.55 1.35
CA CYS A 200 -12.71 -12.16 1.75
C CYS A 200 -13.40 -11.36 0.64
N HIS A 201 -12.86 -11.42 -0.58
CA HIS A 201 -13.31 -10.56 -1.67
C HIS A 201 -14.30 -11.26 -2.60
N VAL A 202 -15.48 -10.66 -2.71
CA VAL A 202 -16.56 -11.08 -3.60
C VAL A 202 -16.78 -10.02 -4.69
N LYS A 203 -17.20 -10.46 -5.88
CA LYS A 203 -17.47 -9.57 -7.02
C LYS A 203 -18.96 -9.30 -7.16
N PHE A 204 -19.32 -8.05 -7.50
CA PHE A 204 -20.70 -7.68 -7.84
C PHE A 204 -21.05 -7.91 -9.33
N PRO A 205 -22.28 -8.33 -9.67
CA PRO A 205 -23.26 -8.94 -8.77
C PRO A 205 -22.70 -10.27 -8.26
N ALA A 206 -23.01 -10.59 -7.00
CA ALA A 206 -22.66 -11.90 -6.46
C ALA A 206 -23.23 -12.98 -7.40
N PRO A 207 -22.47 -14.07 -7.68
CA PRO A 207 -22.99 -15.19 -8.46
C PRO A 207 -24.25 -15.80 -7.84
#